data_AF-A0A378B7W5-F1
#
_entry.id   AF-A0A378B7W5-F1
#
_cell.length_a   1.000
_cell.length_b   1.000
_cell.length_c   1.000
_cell.angle_alpha   90.00
_cell.angle_beta   90.00
_cell.angle_gamma   90.00
#
_symmetry.space_group_name_H-M   'P 1'
#
loop_
_entity.id
_entity.type
_entity.pdbx_description
1 polymer ?
#
loop_
_entity_poly.entity_id
_entity_poly.type
_entity_poly.pdbx_seq_one_letter_code
_entity_poly.pdbx_strand_id
1 'polypeptide(L)'
;MNNRDVYALMTSPAMGKSDGMDAADLRIAADVGRLAVNDYLRGLAAIGNITFWACENENYTDHVHDLEALAVLLKHSAHMVRATSFYSDHADYMADLNDNSDDFEPIPPGASADEII
;
A
#
# COMPACT_ATOMS: atom_id res chain seq x y z
N MET A 1 12.15 -19.47 4.39
CA MET A 1 11.14 -18.42 4.65
C MET A 1 11.81 -17.08 4.44
N ASN A 2 11.57 -16.45 3.29
CA ASN A 2 12.07 -15.10 3.00
C ASN A 2 11.09 -14.11 3.61
N ASN A 3 11.44 -13.54 4.77
CA ASN A 3 10.68 -12.43 5.36
C ASN A 3 10.99 -11.17 4.55
N ARG A 4 10.30 -10.97 3.42
CA ARG A 4 10.47 -9.78 2.58
C ARG A 4 9.70 -8.63 3.22
N ASP A 5 10.42 -7.53 3.47
CA ASP A 5 9.90 -6.30 4.05
C ASP A 5 8.68 -5.79 3.26
N VAL A 6 7.67 -5.26 3.96
CA VAL A 6 6.49 -4.60 3.37
C VAL A 6 6.91 -3.53 2.37
N TYR A 7 8.03 -2.86 2.62
CA TYR A 7 8.61 -1.91 1.67
C TYR A 7 8.97 -2.58 0.34
N ALA A 8 9.58 -3.77 0.37
CA ALA A 8 9.93 -4.51 -0.84
C ALA A 8 8.68 -5.02 -1.58
N LEU A 9 7.65 -5.45 -0.86
CA LEU A 9 6.36 -5.86 -1.43
C LEU A 9 5.62 -4.70 -2.12
N MET A 10 5.64 -3.51 -1.51
CA MET A 10 4.94 -2.33 -2.05
C MET A 10 5.70 -1.63 -3.18
N THR A 11 7.04 -1.74 -3.23
CA THR A 11 7.87 -1.05 -4.22
C THR A 11 8.34 -1.94 -5.38
N SER A 12 8.43 -3.26 -5.22
CA SER A 12 8.85 -4.17 -6.30
C SER A 12 7.93 -4.13 -7.53
N PRO A 13 6.59 -4.08 -7.38
CA PRO A 13 5.67 -3.94 -8.51
C PRO A 13 5.84 -2.61 -9.26
N ALA A 14 6.22 -1.53 -8.57
CA ALA A 14 6.48 -0.22 -9.17
C ALA A 14 7.86 -0.10 -9.83
N MET A 15 8.81 -0.98 -9.46
CA MET A 15 10.16 -1.02 -10.02
C MET A 15 10.32 -2.00 -11.18
N GLY A 16 9.23 -2.61 -11.67
CA GLY A 16 9.28 -3.62 -12.74
C GLY A 16 10.05 -4.89 -12.35
N LYS A 17 10.22 -5.14 -11.05
CA LYS A 17 10.86 -6.34 -10.49
C LYS A 17 9.82 -7.29 -9.89
N SER A 18 8.70 -7.45 -10.59
CA SER A 18 7.65 -8.41 -10.20
C SER A 18 8.00 -9.86 -10.55
N ASP A 19 9.14 -10.10 -11.22
CA ASP A 19 9.63 -11.45 -11.51
C ASP A 19 9.80 -12.26 -10.21
N GLY A 20 8.86 -13.18 -9.98
CA GLY A 20 8.87 -14.13 -8.87
C GLY A 20 8.07 -13.73 -7.63
N MET A 21 7.03 -12.87 -7.74
CA MET A 21 5.99 -12.76 -6.72
C MET A 21 4.77 -13.59 -7.11
N ASP A 22 4.32 -14.46 -6.21
CA ASP A 22 3.06 -15.18 -6.35
C ASP A 22 1.88 -14.19 -6.20
N ALA A 23 0.75 -14.45 -6.87
CA ALA A 23 -0.44 -13.61 -6.79
C ALA A 23 -0.97 -13.50 -5.35
N ALA A 24 -0.83 -14.55 -4.56
CA ALA A 24 -1.18 -14.54 -3.13
C ALA A 24 -0.36 -13.52 -2.33
N ASP A 25 0.95 -13.42 -2.59
CA ASP A 25 1.83 -12.47 -1.90
C ASP A 25 1.49 -11.02 -2.26
N LEU A 26 1.12 -10.77 -3.52
CA LEU A 26 0.69 -9.46 -4.00
C LEU A 26 -0.61 -8.99 -3.36
N ARG A 27 -1.58 -9.89 -3.20
CA ARG A 27 -2.84 -9.61 -2.50
C ARG A 27 -2.64 -9.32 -1.02
N ILE A 28 -1.75 -10.08 -0.36
CA ILE A 28 -1.37 -9.79 1.04
C ILE A 28 -0.75 -8.39 1.14
N ALA A 29 0.10 -8.00 0.20
CA ALA A 29 0.69 -6.66 0.18
C ALA A 29 -0.37 -5.57 0.03
N ALA A 30 -1.34 -5.75 -0.86
CA ALA A 30 -2.45 -4.81 -1.07
C ALA A 30 -3.30 -4.65 0.19
N ASP A 31 -3.66 -5.76 0.84
CA ASP A 31 -4.45 -5.73 2.08
C ASP A 31 -3.70 -5.07 3.24
N VAL A 32 -2.40 -5.35 3.38
CA VAL A 32 -1.54 -4.69 4.37
C VAL A 32 -1.47 -3.17 4.10
N GLY A 33 -1.36 -2.75 2.85
CA GLY A 33 -1.36 -1.35 2.47
C GLY A 33 -2.68 -0.63 2.81
N ARG A 34 -3.83 -1.27 2.56
CA ARG A 34 -5.16 -0.76 2.95
C ARG A 34 -5.32 -0.64 4.47
N LEU A 35 -4.87 -1.66 5.21
CA LEU A 35 -4.87 -1.63 6.67
C LEU A 35 -3.99 -0.51 7.21
N ALA A 36 -2.80 -0.32 6.63
CA ALA A 36 -1.89 0.76 7.00
C ALA A 36 -2.52 2.14 6.79
N VAL A 37 -3.26 2.36 5.69
CA VAL A 37 -4.03 3.60 5.48
C VAL A 37 -5.09 3.78 6.56
N ASN A 38 -5.85 2.73 6.89
CA ASN A 38 -6.89 2.81 7.91
C ASN A 38 -6.32 3.19 9.29
N ASP A 39 -5.26 2.51 9.71
CA ASP A 39 -4.60 2.77 11.00
C ASP A 39 -3.93 4.14 11.02
N TYR A 40 -3.35 4.59 9.91
CA TYR A 40 -2.84 5.95 9.78
C TYR A 40 -3.94 7.01 9.96
N LEU A 41 -5.10 6.85 9.32
CA LEU A 41 -6.24 7.76 9.48
C LEU A 41 -6.79 7.76 10.92
N ARG A 42 -6.81 6.60 11.60
CA ARG A 42 -7.15 6.52 13.03
C ARG A 42 -6.14 7.26 13.90
N GLY A 43 -4.85 7.10 13.63
CA GLY A 43 -3.77 7.82 14.30
C GLY A 43 -3.88 9.33 14.13
N LEU A 44 -4.20 9.80 12.92
CA LEU A 44 -4.46 11.22 12.65
C LEU A 44 -5.65 11.77 13.45
N ALA A 45 -6.72 11.01 13.58
CA ALA A 45 -7.87 11.41 14.39
C ALA A 45 -7.50 11.53 15.89
N ALA A 46 -6.72 10.57 16.42
CA ALA A 46 -6.23 10.61 17.80
C ALA A 46 -5.31 11.82 18.04
N ILE A 47 -4.42 12.11 17.10
CA ILE A 47 -3.56 13.31 17.12
C ILE A 47 -4.40 14.60 17.12
N GLY A 48 -5.44 14.68 16.28
CA GLY A 48 -6.35 15.82 16.25
C GLY A 48 -7.02 16.05 17.61
N ASN A 49 -7.49 14.98 18.27
CA ASN A 49 -8.07 15.07 19.61
C ASN A 49 -7.04 15.57 20.64
N ILE A 50 -5.82 15.03 20.66
CA ILE A 50 -4.77 15.47 21.59
C ILE A 50 -4.44 16.95 21.36
N THR A 51 -4.35 17.37 20.10
CA THR A 51 -4.08 18.77 19.73
C THR A 51 -5.18 19.71 20.21
N PHE A 52 -6.45 19.29 20.08
CA PHE A 52 -7.59 20.04 20.61
C PHE A 52 -7.48 20.23 22.13
N TRP A 53 -7.22 19.15 22.88
CA TRP A 53 -7.01 19.20 24.32
C TRP A 53 -5.82 20.07 24.73
N ALA A 54 -4.74 20.07 23.95
CA ALA A 54 -3.57 20.91 24.18
C ALA A 54 -3.90 22.40 24.00
N CYS A 55 -4.67 22.75 22.95
CA CYS A 55 -5.10 24.12 22.70
C CYS A 55 -6.12 24.65 23.72
N GLU A 56 -6.92 23.77 24.34
CA GLU A 56 -7.86 24.16 25.41
C GLU A 56 -7.17 24.34 26.79
N ASN A 57 -5.87 24.04 26.90
CA ASN A 57 -5.15 24.12 28.16
C ASN A 57 -4.20 25.33 28.17
N GLU A 58 -4.57 26.39 28.91
CA GLU A 58 -3.85 27.67 28.95
C GLU A 58 -2.39 27.55 29.41
N ASN A 59 -2.02 26.45 30.07
CA ASN A 59 -0.67 26.17 30.57
C ASN A 59 0.16 25.26 29.64
N TYR A 60 -0.31 24.95 28.43
CA TYR A 60 0.44 24.13 27.47
C TYR A 60 1.56 24.94 26.80
N THR A 61 2.66 25.14 27.53
CA THR A 61 3.78 26.00 27.09
C THR A 61 5.04 25.23 26.70
N ASP A 62 5.25 24.04 27.25
CA ASP A 62 6.54 23.33 27.15
C ASP A 62 6.82 22.73 25.76
N HIS A 63 5.79 22.67 24.90
CA HIS A 63 5.83 21.94 23.62
C HIS A 63 5.10 22.67 22.48
N VAL A 64 4.99 24.01 22.54
CA VAL A 64 4.33 24.80 21.47
C VAL A 64 4.96 24.57 20.09
N HIS A 65 6.27 24.32 20.03
CA HIS A 65 6.98 24.03 18.78
C HIS A 65 6.57 22.69 18.13
N ASP A 66 6.03 21.74 18.91
CA ASP A 66 5.55 20.47 18.39
C ASP A 66 4.26 20.63 17.58
N LEU A 67 3.47 21.69 17.82
CA LEU A 67 2.28 22.02 17.04
C LEU A 67 2.64 22.41 15.59
N GLU A 68 3.75 23.11 15.39
CA GLU A 68 4.24 23.47 14.06
C GLU A 68 4.75 22.24 13.30
N ALA A 69 5.55 21.41 13.96
CA ALA A 69 6.01 20.13 13.38
C ALA A 69 4.82 19.22 13.03
N LEU A 70 3.78 19.20 13.87
CA LEU A 70 2.56 18.47 13.62
C LEU A 70 1.78 19.04 12.43
N ALA A 71 1.65 20.36 12.32
CA ALA A 71 1.00 20.99 11.17
C ALA A 71 1.71 20.65 9.85
N VAL A 72 3.05 20.59 9.86
CA VAL A 72 3.85 20.15 8.70
C VAL A 72 3.58 18.68 8.37
N LEU A 73 3.55 17.79 9.35
CA LEU A 73 3.18 16.37 9.15
C LEU A 73 1.78 16.25 8.52
N LEU A 74 0.80 16.96 9.06
CA LEU A 74 -0.59 16.95 8.58
C LEU A 74 -0.70 17.44 7.15
N LYS A 75 0.11 18.42 6.73
CA LYS A 75 0.14 18.93 5.35
C LYS A 75 0.47 17.84 4.32
N HIS A 76 1.33 16.89 4.70
CA HIS A 76 1.78 15.81 3.81
C HIS A 76 0.97 14.52 3.95
N SER A 77 0.09 14.43 4.95
CA SER A 77 -0.70 13.23 5.26
C SER A 77 -1.55 12.72 4.09
N ALA A 78 -2.23 13.61 3.37
CA ALA A 78 -3.04 13.25 2.22
C ALA A 78 -2.19 12.65 1.08
N HIS A 79 -0.96 13.12 0.89
CA HIS A 79 -0.05 12.55 -0.09
C HIS A 79 0.46 11.18 0.33
N MET A 80 0.73 10.97 1.62
CA MET A 80 1.11 9.66 2.16
C MET A 80 -0.01 8.64 1.96
N VAL A 81 -1.25 8.99 2.30
CA VAL A 81 -2.43 8.13 2.09
C VAL A 81 -2.58 7.77 0.62
N ARG A 82 -2.53 8.76 -0.29
CA ARG A 82 -2.66 8.53 -1.74
C ARG A 82 -1.56 7.62 -2.28
N ALA A 83 -0.32 7.83 -1.85
CA ALA A 83 0.80 6.99 -2.28
C ALA A 83 0.59 5.54 -1.84
N THR A 84 0.23 5.31 -0.58
CA THR A 84 -0.02 3.96 -0.07
C THR A 84 -1.21 3.29 -0.76
N SER A 85 -2.31 4.01 -1.00
CA SER A 85 -3.45 3.49 -1.76
C SER A 85 -3.06 3.11 -3.18
N PHE A 86 -2.31 3.98 -3.88
CA PHE A 86 -1.83 3.69 -5.24
C PHE A 86 -1.01 2.40 -5.30
N TYR A 87 -0.04 2.21 -4.38
CA TYR A 87 0.77 0.99 -4.36
C TYR A 87 -0.05 -0.25 -4.00
N SER A 88 -1.06 -0.10 -3.14
CA SER A 88 -1.96 -1.21 -2.78
C SER A 88 -2.80 -1.65 -3.98
N ASP A 89 -3.42 -0.70 -4.68
CA ASP A 89 -4.24 -0.97 -5.86
C ASP A 89 -3.38 -1.52 -7.01
N HIS A 90 -2.15 -1.03 -7.15
CA HIS A 90 -1.20 -1.54 -8.13
C HIS A 90 -0.74 -2.97 -7.80
N ALA A 91 -0.55 -3.31 -6.53
CA ALA A 91 -0.23 -4.68 -6.12
C ALA A 91 -1.38 -5.65 -6.45
N ASP A 92 -2.62 -5.27 -6.18
CA ASP A 92 -3.80 -6.08 -6.55
C ASP A 92 -3.94 -6.22 -8.07
N TYR A 93 -3.75 -5.15 -8.84
CA TYR A 93 -3.75 -5.21 -10.30
C TYR A 93 -2.70 -6.20 -10.83
N MET A 94 -1.50 -6.22 -10.25
CA MET A 94 -0.44 -7.15 -10.64
C MET A 94 -0.77 -8.60 -10.24
N ALA A 95 -1.49 -8.81 -9.13
CA ALA A 95 -1.96 -10.14 -8.75
C ALA A 95 -2.95 -10.69 -9.79
N ASP A 96 -3.87 -9.85 -10.27
CA ASP A 96 -4.84 -10.23 -11.29
C ASP A 96 -4.15 -10.55 -12.62
N LEU A 97 -3.11 -9.80 -13.02
CA LEU A 97 -2.33 -10.12 -14.21
C LEU A 97 -1.62 -11.48 -14.10
N ASN A 98 -1.13 -11.82 -12.90
CA ASN A 98 -0.43 -13.08 -12.67
C ASN A 98 -1.39 -14.28 -12.72
N ASP A 99 -2.54 -14.20 -12.05
CA ASP A 99 -3.58 -15.23 -12.11
C ASP A 99 -4.05 -15.49 -13.55
N ASN A 100 -4.25 -14.43 -14.35
CA ASN A 100 -4.67 -14.56 -15.75
C ASN A 100 -3.57 -15.11 -16.69
N SER A 101 -2.31 -15.14 -16.24
CA SER A 101 -1.20 -15.67 -17.03
C SER A 101 -1.08 -17.20 -16.94
N ASP A 102 -1.60 -17.80 -15.85
CA ASP A 102 -1.65 -19.25 -15.67
C ASP A 102 -2.76 -19.92 -16.51
N ASP A 103 -3.74 -19.16 -17.01
CA ASP A 103 -4.83 -19.66 -17.86
C ASP A 103 -4.45 -19.78 -19.35
N PHE A 104 -3.25 -19.34 -19.75
CA PHE A 104 -2.76 -19.45 -21.13
C PHE A 104 -1.80 -20.64 -21.24
N GLU A 105 -2.34 -21.86 -21.37
CA GLU A 105 -1.50 -22.99 -21.77
C GLU A 105 -0.89 -22.69 -23.16
N PRO A 106 0.45 -22.71 -23.31
CA PRO A 106 1.06 -22.51 -24.60
C PRO A 106 0.62 -23.65 -25.51
N ILE A 107 -0.03 -23.32 -26.63
CA ILE A 107 -0.37 -24.28 -27.68
C ILE A 107 0.92 -25.05 -28.02
N PRO A 108 0.95 -26.39 -27.87
CA PRO A 108 2.16 -27.15 -28.09
C PRO A 108 2.66 -26.88 -29.52
N PRO A 109 3.98 -26.68 -29.71
CA PRO A 109 4.51 -26.36 -31.02
C PRO A 109 4.22 -27.52 -31.99
N GLY A 110 3.23 -27.32 -32.87
CA GLY A 110 2.75 -28.33 -33.83
C GLY A 110 1.24 -28.56 -33.86
N ALA A 111 0.45 -28.02 -32.93
CA ALA A 111 -1.02 -28.12 -33.02
C ALA A 111 -1.56 -27.22 -34.15
N SER A 112 -2.17 -27.83 -35.17
CA SER A 112 -2.88 -27.12 -36.22
C SER A 112 -4.28 -26.72 -35.74
N ALA A 113 -4.82 -25.64 -36.32
CA ALA A 113 -6.10 -25.05 -35.96
C ALA A 113 -7.35 -25.95 -36.18
N ASP A 114 -7.16 -27.21 -36.60
CA ASP A 114 -8.25 -28.15 -36.91
C ASP A 114 -8.59 -29.10 -35.74
N GLU A 115 -7.82 -29.13 -34.64
CA GLU A 115 -8.05 -30.04 -33.51
C GLU A 115 -8.80 -29.42 -32.32
N ILE A 116 -9.25 -28.16 -32.44
CA ILE A 116 -10.00 -27.47 -31.37
C ILE A 116 -11.43 -27.17 -31.85
N ILE A 117 -12.30 -28.18 -31.80
CA ILE A 117 -13.77 -28.07 -31.81
C ILE A 117 -14.33 -28.91 -30.67
#